data_AF-A0A819JDX7-F1
#
_entry.id   AF-A0A819JDX7-F1
#
_cell.length_a   1.000
_cell.length_b   1.000
_cell.length_c   1.000
_cell.angle_alpha   90.00
_cell.angle_beta   90.00
_cell.angle_gamma   90.00
#
_symmetry.space_group_name_H-M   'P 1'
#
loop_
_entity.id
_entity.type
_entity.pdbx_description
1 polymer ?
#
loop_
_entity_poly.entity_id
_entity_poly.type
_entity_poly.pdbx_seq_one_letter_code
_entity_poly.pdbx_strand_id
1 'polypeptide(L)'
;MGDYDRAERYYRVMLQESTVDTDQMELAELYNNLGSVLSRKGDHQLAFETLEKSLDIYFKDEAKPRPSAFASLYNNMGLVCFELGEYEEALKGYTAALNTMSKYVDDDHSGFGTIYNNMANLYFTCGKYSAAIEYLDKTLELEQRILPSCHPSL
;
A
#
# COMPACT_ATOMS: atom_id res chain seq x y z
N MET A 1 -15.93 -7.77 -11.58
CA MET A 1 -15.41 -7.09 -12.79
C MET A 1 -15.93 -5.65 -12.94
N GLY A 2 -17.25 -5.40 -13.00
CA GLY A 2 -17.79 -4.10 -13.45
C GLY A 2 -17.40 -2.84 -12.66
N ASP A 3 -17.08 -2.94 -11.36
CA ASP A 3 -16.72 -1.76 -10.55
C ASP A 3 -15.27 -1.31 -10.76
N TYR A 4 -14.33 -2.25 -10.94
CA TYR A 4 -12.94 -1.92 -11.23
C TYR A 4 -12.75 -1.34 -12.63
N ASP A 5 -13.53 -1.81 -13.62
CA ASP A 5 -13.51 -1.24 -14.97
C ASP A 5 -13.95 0.23 -14.98
N ARG A 6 -14.95 0.57 -14.16
CA ARG A 6 -15.41 1.96 -13.99
C ARG A 6 -14.36 2.81 -13.27
N ALA A 7 -13.77 2.29 -12.20
CA ALA A 7 -12.72 2.97 -11.45
C ALA A 7 -11.48 3.24 -12.31
N GLU A 8 -11.03 2.25 -13.08
CA GLU A 8 -9.91 2.40 -14.01
C GLU A 8 -10.20 3.50 -15.03
N ARG A 9 -11.38 3.44 -15.66
CA ARG A 9 -11.79 4.46 -16.64
C ARG A 9 -11.82 5.86 -16.02
N TYR A 10 -12.35 5.99 -14.81
CA TYR A 10 -12.39 7.25 -14.08
C TYR A 10 -10.98 7.82 -13.87
N TYR A 11 -10.06 7.03 -13.32
CA TYR A 11 -8.68 7.51 -13.07
C TYR A 11 -7.94 7.82 -14.37
N ARG A 12 -8.13 7.04 -15.43
CA ARG A 12 -7.53 7.34 -16.75
C ARG A 12 -8.03 8.65 -17.35
N VAL A 13 -9.33 8.94 -17.23
CA VAL A 13 -9.90 10.22 -17.69
C VAL A 13 -9.33 11.38 -16.88
N MET A 14 -9.29 11.27 -15.55
CA MET A 14 -8.69 12.29 -14.69
C MET A 14 -7.22 12.55 -15.06
N LEU A 15 -6.44 11.49 -15.28
CA LEU A 15 -5.05 11.61 -15.73
C LEU A 15 -4.92 12.28 -17.11
N GLN A 16 -5.85 12.01 -18.03
CA GLN A 16 -5.86 12.61 -19.36
C GLN A 16 -6.24 14.10 -19.33
N GLU A 17 -7.13 14.50 -18.41
CA GLU A 17 -7.57 15.89 -18.24
C GLU A 17 -6.59 16.73 -17.41
N SER A 18 -5.60 16.10 -16.77
CA SER A 18 -4.52 16.81 -16.06
C SER A 18 -3.81 17.80 -16.97
N THR A 19 -3.52 18.98 -16.45
CA THR A 19 -2.77 20.03 -17.14
C THR A 19 -1.41 20.23 -16.46
N VAL A 20 -0.59 21.13 -17.02
CA VAL A 20 0.69 21.52 -16.40
C VAL A 20 0.50 22.21 -15.03
N ASP A 21 -0.68 22.78 -14.80
CA ASP A 21 -1.04 23.45 -13.54
C ASP A 21 -1.62 22.48 -12.51
N THR A 22 -1.86 21.22 -12.87
CA THR A 22 -2.35 20.20 -11.94
C THR A 22 -1.35 20.01 -10.80
N ASP A 23 -1.87 20.00 -9.57
CA ASP A 23 -1.06 19.75 -8.39
C ASP A 23 -0.38 18.38 -8.51
N GLN A 24 0.94 18.37 -8.38
CA GLN A 24 1.73 17.15 -8.58
C GLN A 24 1.38 16.08 -7.55
N MET A 25 0.95 16.46 -6.34
CA MET A 25 0.56 15.48 -5.33
C MET A 25 -0.78 14.84 -5.68
N GLU A 26 -1.75 15.60 -6.18
CA GLU A 26 -3.00 15.04 -6.71
C GLU A 26 -2.73 14.09 -7.88
N LEU A 27 -1.79 14.45 -8.77
CA LEU A 27 -1.38 13.59 -9.88
C LEU A 27 -0.75 12.27 -9.39
N ALA A 28 0.08 12.32 -8.35
CA ALA A 28 0.66 11.12 -7.73
C ALA A 28 -0.43 10.23 -7.10
N GLU A 29 -1.41 10.82 -6.39
CA GLU A 29 -2.53 10.09 -5.81
C GLU A 29 -3.38 9.38 -6.88
N LEU A 30 -3.61 10.03 -8.04
CA LEU A 30 -4.30 9.41 -9.17
C LEU A 30 -3.54 8.19 -9.70
N TYR A 31 -2.21 8.30 -9.88
CA TYR A 31 -1.38 7.17 -10.30
C TYR A 31 -1.40 6.04 -9.27
N ASN A 32 -1.27 6.35 -7.97
CA ASN A 32 -1.33 5.33 -6.91
C ASN A 32 -2.66 4.56 -6.91
N ASN A 33 -3.77 5.28 -7.04
CA ASN A 33 -5.10 4.68 -7.07
C ASN A 33 -5.33 3.84 -8.34
N LEU A 34 -4.89 4.32 -9.50
CA LEU A 34 -4.94 3.56 -10.75
C LEU A 34 -4.11 2.26 -10.64
N GLY A 35 -2.89 2.34 -10.10
CA GLY A 35 -2.05 1.17 -9.87
C GLY A 35 -2.73 0.13 -8.97
N SER A 36 -3.37 0.57 -7.88
CA SER A 36 -4.16 -0.32 -7.01
C SER A 36 -5.31 -1.01 -7.74
N VAL A 37 -6.07 -0.26 -8.56
CA VAL A 37 -7.17 -0.82 -9.37
C VAL A 37 -6.65 -1.85 -10.38
N LEU A 38 -5.55 -1.55 -11.08
CA LEU A 38 -4.94 -2.46 -12.05
C LEU A 38 -4.47 -3.75 -11.38
N SER A 39 -3.86 -3.65 -10.20
CA SER A 39 -3.45 -4.82 -9.42
C SER A 39 -4.66 -5.70 -9.07
N ARG A 40 -5.77 -5.11 -8.64
CA ARG A 40 -7.03 -5.84 -8.35
C ARG A 40 -7.65 -6.48 -9.59
N LYS A 41 -7.34 -5.99 -10.78
CA LYS A 41 -7.77 -6.58 -12.05
C LYS A 41 -6.87 -7.70 -12.55
N GLY A 42 -5.70 -7.89 -11.94
CA GLY A 42 -4.69 -8.86 -12.37
C GLY A 42 -3.65 -8.30 -13.34
N ASP A 43 -3.73 -7.02 -13.69
CA ASP A 43 -2.76 -6.35 -14.58
C ASP A 43 -1.52 -5.89 -13.79
N HIS A 44 -0.87 -6.83 -13.09
CA HIS A 44 0.17 -6.53 -12.09
C HIS A 44 1.38 -5.78 -12.66
N GLN A 45 1.82 -6.12 -13.88
CA GLN A 45 2.92 -5.40 -14.52
C GLN A 45 2.58 -3.92 -14.76
N LEU A 46 1.40 -3.65 -15.32
CA LEU A 46 0.95 -2.29 -15.57
C LEU A 46 0.67 -1.54 -14.26
N ALA A 47 0.20 -2.25 -13.23
CA ALA A 47 0.05 -1.71 -11.89
C ALA A 47 1.38 -1.22 -11.33
N PHE A 48 2.45 -2.02 -11.44
CA PHE A 48 3.78 -1.65 -10.98
C PHE A 48 4.30 -0.40 -11.68
N GLU A 49 4.28 -0.37 -13.01
CA GLU A 49 4.71 0.78 -13.82
C GLU A 49 3.90 2.05 -13.49
N THR A 50 2.62 1.89 -13.14
CA THR A 50 1.76 3.01 -12.74
C THR A 50 2.11 3.51 -11.34
N LEU A 51 2.42 2.62 -10.40
CA LEU A 51 2.87 2.98 -9.05
C LEU A 51 4.25 3.65 -9.07
N GLU A 52 5.17 3.23 -9.94
CA GLU A 52 6.47 3.89 -10.12
C GLU A 52 6.30 5.36 -10.54
N LYS A 53 5.33 5.68 -11.42
CA LYS A 53 5.02 7.07 -11.77
C LYS A 53 4.56 7.89 -10.56
N SER A 54 3.77 7.29 -9.67
CA SER A 54 3.39 7.95 -8.41
C SER A 54 4.61 8.19 -7.52
N LEU A 55 5.52 7.22 -7.44
CA LEU A 55 6.73 7.28 -6.63
C LEU A 55 7.65 8.41 -7.11
N ASP A 56 7.88 8.48 -8.41
CA ASP A 56 8.71 9.51 -9.06
C ASP A 56 8.21 10.92 -8.77
N ILE A 57 6.88 11.11 -8.68
CA ILE A 57 6.31 12.42 -8.39
C ILE A 57 6.47 12.76 -6.91
N TYR A 58 6.18 11.82 -6.00
CA TYR A 58 6.35 12.08 -4.57
C TYR A 58 7.81 12.38 -4.20
N PHE A 59 8.80 11.78 -4.88
CA PHE A 59 10.22 12.06 -4.65
C PHE A 59 10.71 13.40 -5.23
N LYS A 60 9.94 14.05 -6.12
CA LYS A 60 10.33 15.35 -6.71
C LYS A 60 10.07 16.53 -5.79
N ASP A 61 9.20 16.41 -4.80
CA ASP A 61 8.85 17.49 -3.86
C ASP A 61 9.06 17.03 -2.41
N GLU A 62 10.32 16.98 -1.98
CA GLU A 62 10.69 16.64 -0.60
C GLU A 62 10.24 17.71 0.42
N ALA A 63 9.78 18.89 -0.04
CA ALA A 63 9.38 19.99 0.84
C ALA A 63 7.99 19.78 1.47
N LYS A 64 7.17 18.87 0.93
CA LYS A 64 5.83 18.55 1.44
C LYS A 64 5.69 17.05 1.73
N PRO A 65 6.20 16.56 2.87
CA PRO A 65 6.11 15.15 3.20
C PRO A 65 4.63 14.71 3.29
N ARG A 66 4.24 13.72 2.50
CA ARG A 66 2.92 13.04 2.53
C ARG A 66 3.06 11.60 3.00
N PRO A 67 3.33 11.38 4.28
CA PRO A 67 3.74 10.08 4.80
C PRO A 67 2.70 8.98 4.63
N SER A 68 1.42 9.30 4.83
CA SER A 68 0.32 8.35 4.62
C SER A 68 0.20 7.93 3.14
N ALA A 69 0.52 8.84 2.22
CA ALA A 69 0.50 8.57 0.79
C ALA A 69 1.67 7.67 0.37
N PHE A 70 2.89 7.97 0.85
CA PHE A 70 4.05 7.10 0.68
C PHE A 70 3.85 5.72 1.27
N ALA A 71 3.29 5.62 2.48
CA ALA A 71 3.00 4.34 3.12
C ALA A 71 2.02 3.50 2.29
N SER A 72 0.93 4.11 1.81
CA SER A 72 -0.04 3.44 0.95
C SER A 72 0.58 2.99 -0.37
N LEU A 73 1.41 3.85 -0.98
CA LEU A 73 2.13 3.54 -2.21
C LEU A 73 3.09 2.36 -2.05
N TYR A 74 3.95 2.38 -1.04
CA TYR A 74 4.89 1.30 -0.77
C TYR A 74 4.19 -0.02 -0.43
N ASN A 75 3.07 0.04 0.28
CA ASN A 75 2.23 -1.15 0.52
C ASN A 75 1.64 -1.70 -0.79
N ASN A 76 1.13 -0.83 -1.67
CA ASN A 76 0.60 -1.24 -2.97
C ASN A 76 1.70 -1.84 -3.88
N MET A 77 2.88 -1.22 -3.92
CA MET A 77 4.03 -1.76 -4.67
C MET A 77 4.45 -3.12 -4.11
N GLY A 78 4.51 -3.25 -2.78
CA GLY A 78 4.81 -4.53 -2.13
C GLY A 78 3.82 -5.63 -2.50
N LEU A 79 2.52 -5.31 -2.51
CA LEU A 79 1.47 -6.22 -2.95
C LEU A 79 1.60 -6.60 -4.42
N VAL A 80 1.88 -5.64 -5.30
CA VAL A 80 2.06 -5.94 -6.73
C VAL A 80 3.27 -6.85 -6.97
N CYS A 81 4.42 -6.59 -6.33
CA CYS A 81 5.58 -7.48 -6.39
C CYS A 81 5.26 -8.87 -5.84
N PHE A 82 4.46 -8.99 -4.78
CA PHE A 82 4.02 -10.27 -4.24
C PHE A 82 3.21 -11.06 -5.28
N GLU A 83 2.24 -10.43 -5.94
CA GLU A 83 1.43 -11.05 -7.00
C GLU A 83 2.25 -11.42 -8.25
N LEU A 84 3.34 -10.70 -8.52
CA LEU A 84 4.32 -11.05 -9.56
C LEU A 84 5.28 -12.19 -9.16
N GLY A 85 5.26 -12.63 -7.89
CA GLY A 85 6.19 -13.63 -7.35
C GLY A 85 7.57 -13.07 -6.98
N GLU A 86 7.74 -11.76 -7.00
CA GLU A 86 8.97 -11.03 -6.65
C GLU A 86 9.04 -10.79 -5.13
N TYR A 87 9.14 -11.86 -4.36
CA TYR A 87 8.99 -11.81 -2.90
C TYR A 87 10.03 -10.94 -2.17
N GLU A 88 11.24 -10.77 -2.72
CA GLU A 88 12.25 -9.90 -2.10
C GLU A 88 11.88 -8.42 -2.24
N GLU A 89 11.45 -8.00 -3.44
CA GLU A 89 11.02 -6.63 -3.70
C GLU A 89 9.72 -6.31 -2.96
N ALA A 90 8.83 -7.29 -2.86
CA ALA A 90 7.62 -7.17 -2.03
C ALA A 90 7.96 -6.85 -0.56
N LEU A 91 8.93 -7.57 0.01
CA LEU A 91 9.39 -7.35 1.39
C LEU A 91 10.04 -5.98 1.57
N LYS A 92 10.83 -5.51 0.60
CA LYS A 92 11.41 -4.16 0.60
C LYS A 92 10.32 -3.09 0.60
N GLY A 93 9.30 -3.25 -0.25
CA GLY A 93 8.13 -2.37 -0.30
C GLY A 93 7.41 -2.28 1.05
N TYR A 94 7.04 -3.42 1.64
CA TYR A 94 6.37 -3.45 2.95
C TYR A 94 7.22 -2.83 4.06
N THR A 95 8.53 -3.10 4.08
CA THR A 95 9.44 -2.53 5.07
C THR A 95 9.56 -1.01 4.93
N ALA A 96 9.61 -0.50 3.69
CA ALA A 96 9.61 0.94 3.42
C ALA A 96 8.30 1.61 3.85
N ALA A 97 7.16 0.93 3.67
CA ALA A 97 5.87 1.41 4.14
C ALA A 97 5.82 1.54 5.67
N LEU A 98 6.28 0.52 6.42
CA LEU A 98 6.38 0.55 7.88
C LEU A 98 7.28 1.69 8.37
N ASN A 99 8.51 1.76 7.84
CA ASN A 99 9.47 2.80 8.20
C ASN A 99 8.97 4.21 7.91
N THR A 100 8.17 4.36 6.85
CA THR A 100 7.51 5.62 6.55
C THR A 100 6.44 5.90 7.59
N MET A 101 5.50 5.00 7.85
CA MET A 101 4.42 5.26 8.82
C MET A 101 4.94 5.58 10.23
N SER A 102 5.93 4.82 10.74
CA SER A 102 6.48 5.03 12.09
C SER A 102 7.11 6.41 12.31
N LYS A 103 7.38 7.18 11.25
CA LYS A 103 7.88 8.55 11.36
C LYS A 103 6.77 9.59 11.60
N TYR A 104 5.50 9.26 11.35
CA TYR A 104 4.44 10.27 11.27
C TYR A 104 3.12 9.90 11.95
N VAL A 105 2.90 8.62 12.23
CA VAL A 105 1.74 8.16 12.99
C VAL A 105 2.19 7.28 14.14
N ASP A 106 1.41 7.30 15.22
CA ASP A 106 1.65 6.44 16.38
C ASP A 106 1.49 4.97 16.01
N ASP A 107 2.15 4.09 16.76
CA ASP A 107 2.19 2.65 16.51
C ASP A 107 0.81 1.97 16.57
N ASP A 108 -0.24 2.67 17.01
CA ASP A 108 -1.64 2.23 17.03
C ASP A 108 -2.42 2.58 15.75
N HIS A 109 -1.74 2.98 14.68
CA HIS A 109 -2.39 3.22 13.40
C HIS A 109 -2.76 1.90 12.71
N SER A 110 -4.04 1.72 12.34
CA SER A 110 -4.56 0.48 11.72
C SER A 110 -3.85 0.07 10.43
N GLY A 111 -3.23 1.03 9.73
CA GLY A 111 -2.38 0.77 8.57
C GLY A 111 -1.23 -0.19 8.85
N PHE A 112 -0.65 -0.20 10.06
CA PHE A 112 0.43 -1.13 10.42
C PHE A 112 -0.03 -2.59 10.31
N GLY A 113 -1.26 -2.89 10.76
CA GLY A 113 -1.83 -4.24 10.73
C GLY A 113 -2.04 -4.74 9.30
N THR A 114 -2.41 -3.85 8.38
CA THR A 114 -2.52 -4.21 6.95
C THR A 114 -1.17 -4.65 6.39
N ILE A 115 -0.09 -3.92 6.70
CA ILE A 115 1.26 -4.25 6.20
C ILE A 115 1.78 -5.53 6.87
N TYR A 116 1.58 -5.69 8.19
CA TYR A 116 1.97 -6.90 8.91
C TYR A 116 1.28 -8.15 8.36
N ASN A 117 -0.02 -8.10 8.08
CA ASN A 117 -0.73 -9.20 7.43
C ASN A 117 -0.16 -9.53 6.05
N ASN A 118 0.17 -8.52 5.25
CA ASN A 118 0.77 -8.74 3.94
C ASN A 118 2.16 -9.40 4.04
N MET A 119 2.99 -8.97 5.00
CA MET A 119 4.27 -9.61 5.28
C MET A 119 4.10 -11.04 5.77
N ALA A 120 3.10 -11.31 6.62
CA ALA A 120 2.79 -12.66 7.08
C ALA A 120 2.42 -13.59 5.91
N ASN A 121 1.56 -13.14 5.00
CA ASN A 121 1.20 -13.87 3.78
C ASN A 121 2.42 -14.14 2.89
N LEU A 122 3.31 -13.17 2.75
CA LEU A 122 4.56 -13.32 2.01
C LEU A 122 5.46 -14.39 2.63
N TYR A 123 5.67 -14.35 3.95
CA TYR A 123 6.46 -15.35 4.66
C TYR A 123 5.84 -16.73 4.59
N PHE A 124 4.51 -16.82 4.69
CA PHE A 124 3.77 -18.07 4.55
C PHE A 124 3.99 -18.69 3.17
N THR A 125 3.86 -17.89 2.12
CA THR A 125 4.07 -18.31 0.72
C THR A 125 5.49 -18.80 0.48
N CYS A 126 6.47 -18.19 1.15
CA CYS A 126 7.87 -18.62 1.11
C CYS A 126 8.19 -19.84 2.02
N GLY A 127 7.19 -20.45 2.68
CA GLY A 127 7.39 -21.55 3.63
C GLY A 127 8.06 -21.17 4.95
N LYS A 128 8.20 -19.87 5.24
CA LYS A 128 8.81 -19.33 6.46
C LYS A 128 7.75 -19.14 7.55
N TYR A 129 7.12 -20.24 7.97
CA TYR A 129 5.94 -20.20 8.84
C TYR A 129 6.16 -19.52 10.19
N SER A 130 7.33 -19.67 10.81
CA SER A 130 7.62 -18.99 12.09
C SER A 130 7.60 -17.48 11.96
N ALA A 131 8.15 -16.94 10.86
CA ALA A 131 8.09 -15.50 10.59
C ALA A 131 6.65 -15.07 10.26
N ALA A 132 5.90 -15.89 9.51
CA ALA A 132 4.50 -15.60 9.23
C ALA A 132 3.66 -15.46 10.51
N ILE A 133 3.83 -16.39 11.46
CA ILE A 133 3.16 -16.35 12.77
C ILE A 133 3.55 -15.09 13.54
N GLU A 134 4.84 -14.74 13.59
CA GLU A 134 5.29 -13.52 14.28
C GLU A 134 4.59 -12.25 13.75
N TYR A 135 4.41 -12.12 12.44
CA TYR A 135 3.72 -10.97 11.85
C TYR A 135 2.20 -11.03 12.03
N LEU A 136 1.58 -12.22 12.10
CA LEU A 136 0.19 -12.36 12.49
C LEU A 136 -0.04 -11.95 13.95
N ASP A 137 0.86 -12.36 14.85
CA ASP A 137 0.81 -11.97 16.26
C ASP A 137 0.90 -10.45 16.42
N LYS A 138 1.83 -9.79 15.70
CA LYS A 138 1.92 -8.31 15.66
C LYS A 138 0.64 -7.65 15.16
N THR A 139 -0.03 -8.26 14.17
CA THR A 139 -1.32 -7.76 13.67
C THR A 139 -2.40 -7.86 14.74
N LEU A 140 -2.49 -9.00 15.41
CA LEU A 140 -3.46 -9.25 16.47
C LEU A 140 -3.24 -8.33 17.68
N GLU A 141 -1.98 -8.17 18.11
CA GLU A 141 -1.62 -7.25 19.19
C GLU A 141 -2.04 -5.82 18.88
N LEU A 142 -1.82 -5.37 17.64
CA LEU A 142 -2.24 -4.04 17.20
C LEU A 142 -3.78 -3.90 17.23
N GLU A 143 -4.52 -4.86 16.67
CA GLU A 143 -5.98 -4.83 16.68
C GLU A 143 -6.55 -4.76 18.10
N GLN A 144 -5.96 -5.50 19.04
CA GLN A 144 -6.33 -5.45 20.46
C GLN A 144 -6.08 -4.10 21.11
N ARG A 145 -5.04 -3.36 20.71
CA ARG A 145 -4.78 -1.99 21.20
C ARG A 145 -5.75 -0.96 20.61
N ILE A 146 -6.07 -1.10 19.31
CA ILE A 146 -6.91 -0.14 18.57
C ILE A 146 -8.41 -0.28 18.91
N LEU A 147 -8.87 -1.48 19.25
CA LEU A 147 -10.24 -1.74 19.67
C LEU A 147 -10.31 -1.64 21.21
N PRO A 148 -10.55 -0.46 21.81
CA PRO A 148 -10.73 -0.38 23.26
C PRO A 148 -11.99 -1.15 23.62
N SER A 149 -11.82 -2.33 24.23
CA SER A 149 -12.64 -2.90 25.32
C SER A 149 -14.15 -2.62 25.35
N CYS A 150 -14.81 -2.47 24.21
CA CYS A 150 -16.27 -2.42 24.05
C CYS A 150 -16.85 -3.79 23.71
N HIS A 151 -16.18 -4.85 24.16
CA HIS A 151 -16.88 -6.10 24.45
C HIS A 151 -16.93 -6.26 25.97
N PRO A 152 -18.10 -6.02 26.60
CA PRO A 152 -18.40 -6.71 27.84
C PRO A 152 -18.25 -8.20 27.53
N SER A 153 -17.48 -8.88 28.37
CA SER A 153 -17.40 -10.33 28.52
C SER A 153 -18.58 -11.12 27.93
N LEU A 154 -18.29 -12.11 27.09
CA LEU A 154 -18.68 -13.52 27.27
C LEU A 154 -18.19 -14.37 26.09
#